data_AF-A0A2D7NUX2-F1
#
_entry.id   AF-A0A2D7NUX2-F1
#
_cell.length_a   1.000
_cell.length_b   1.000
_cell.length_c   1.000
_cell.angle_alpha   90.00
_cell.angle_beta   90.00
_cell.angle_gamma   90.00
#
_symmetry.space_group_name_H-M   'P 1'
#
loop_
_entity.id
_entity.type
_entity.pdbx_description
1 polymer ?
#
loop_
_entity_poly.entity_id
_entity_poly.type
_entity_poly.pdbx_seq_one_letter_code
_entity_poly.pdbx_strand_id
1 'polypeptide(L)'
;MKHNSNLESSEPQLFRWALKYAASAGLAGILCCVVPAVLFMFGLMGGIYAISFADFFYNEDGSTGIGSWLLRVIAVMIGAYGVYSYRKKQDQCSIDPNRKKKNLILLSLVIIFFGLGVFLTLEKWSSWYFDKYIVPAQQQEYLNQAED
;
A
#
# COMPACT_ATOMS: atom_id res chain seq x y z
N MET A 1 -43.00 -47.87 11.72
CA MET A 1 -42.19 -48.35 10.58
C MET A 1 -40.79 -47.74 10.71
N LYS A 2 -39.78 -48.59 10.61
CA LYS A 2 -38.37 -48.36 10.98
C LYS A 2 -37.63 -47.72 9.81
N HIS A 3 -37.22 -46.45 9.92
CA HIS A 3 -36.33 -45.83 8.93
C HIS A 3 -34.90 -46.27 9.20
N ASN A 4 -34.36 -47.03 8.26
CA ASN A 4 -33.08 -47.73 8.32
C ASN A 4 -31.97 -46.80 7.83
N SER A 5 -30.99 -46.50 8.68
CA SER A 5 -29.82 -45.70 8.35
C SER A 5 -28.74 -46.58 7.70
N ASN A 6 -28.74 -46.67 6.38
CA ASN A 6 -27.58 -47.12 5.62
C ASN A 6 -26.72 -45.88 5.28
N LEU A 7 -25.72 -45.62 6.11
CA LEU A 7 -24.60 -44.72 5.80
C LEU A 7 -23.62 -45.49 4.91
N GLU A 8 -23.90 -45.48 3.61
CA GLU A 8 -23.00 -46.04 2.60
C GLU A 8 -21.99 -44.97 2.19
N SER A 9 -20.73 -45.23 2.55
CA SER A 9 -19.55 -44.41 2.35
C SER A 9 -19.16 -44.32 0.87
N SER A 10 -19.78 -43.42 0.11
CA SER A 10 -19.48 -43.21 -1.31
C SER A 10 -19.28 -41.75 -1.71
N GLU A 11 -18.32 -41.04 -1.10
CA GLU A 11 -18.02 -39.67 -1.54
C GLU A 11 -16.55 -39.36 -1.81
N PRO A 12 -16.10 -39.57 -3.07
CA PRO A 12 -14.98 -38.81 -3.64
C PRO A 12 -15.42 -37.73 -4.66
N GLN A 13 -16.72 -37.55 -4.93
CA GLN A 13 -17.20 -36.64 -5.99
C GLN A 13 -17.60 -35.24 -5.50
N LEU A 14 -18.27 -35.11 -4.33
CA LEU A 14 -18.61 -33.80 -3.75
C LEU A 14 -17.38 -33.00 -3.33
N PHE A 15 -16.38 -33.66 -2.73
CA PHE A 15 -15.14 -32.98 -2.34
C PHE A 15 -14.38 -32.43 -3.55
N ARG A 16 -14.28 -33.20 -4.64
CA ARG A 16 -13.63 -32.74 -5.88
C ARG A 16 -14.40 -31.60 -6.56
N TRP A 17 -15.73 -31.62 -6.49
CA TRP A 17 -16.58 -30.54 -7.00
C TRP A 17 -16.42 -29.27 -6.15
N ALA A 18 -16.51 -29.38 -4.82
CA ALA A 18 -16.31 -28.27 -3.90
C ALA A 18 -14.90 -27.66 -4.03
N LEU A 19 -13.86 -28.47 -4.17
CA LEU A 19 -12.49 -27.99 -4.36
C LEU A 19 -12.32 -27.17 -5.65
N LYS A 20 -12.97 -27.60 -6.74
CA LYS A 20 -12.94 -26.88 -8.02
C LYS A 20 -13.65 -25.52 -7.93
N TYR A 21 -14.79 -25.46 -7.28
CA TYR A 21 -15.55 -24.22 -7.10
C TYR A 21 -14.88 -23.27 -6.09
N ALA A 22 -14.30 -23.81 -5.01
CA ALA A 22 -13.51 -23.03 -4.06
C ALA A 22 -12.27 -22.44 -4.73
N ALA A 23 -11.56 -23.24 -5.55
CA ALA A 23 -10.41 -22.77 -6.30
C ALA A 23 -10.78 -21.66 -7.29
N SER A 24 -11.89 -21.79 -8.04
CA SER A 24 -12.30 -20.75 -8.99
C SER A 24 -12.76 -19.45 -8.31
N ALA A 25 -13.50 -19.54 -7.21
CA ALA A 25 -13.89 -18.39 -6.41
C ALA A 25 -12.66 -17.69 -5.78
N GLY A 26 -11.68 -18.46 -5.29
CA GLY A 26 -10.42 -17.94 -4.79
C GLY A 26 -9.61 -17.22 -5.87
N LEU A 27 -9.53 -17.80 -7.07
CA LEU A 27 -8.82 -17.21 -8.21
C LEU A 27 -9.48 -15.89 -8.65
N ALA A 28 -10.82 -15.87 -8.74
CA ALA A 28 -11.57 -14.65 -9.03
C ALA A 28 -11.37 -13.58 -7.93
N GLY A 29 -11.34 -13.99 -6.66
CA GLY A 29 -11.05 -13.10 -5.53
C GLY A 29 -9.66 -12.47 -5.60
N ILE A 30 -8.63 -13.27 -5.91
CA ILE A 30 -7.25 -12.78 -6.07
C ILE A 30 -7.16 -11.82 -7.26
N LEU A 31 -7.73 -12.20 -8.41
CA LEU A 31 -7.72 -11.37 -9.62
C LEU A 31 -8.47 -10.05 -9.44
N CYS A 32 -9.58 -10.04 -8.71
CA CYS A 32 -10.43 -8.85 -8.55
C CYS A 32 -9.94 -7.91 -7.42
N CYS A 33 -9.38 -8.46 -6.34
CA CYS A 33 -9.04 -7.66 -5.15
C CYS A 33 -7.54 -7.42 -4.97
N VAL A 34 -6.70 -8.38 -5.33
CA VAL A 34 -5.26 -8.33 -5.03
C VAL A 34 -4.46 -7.81 -6.22
N VAL A 35 -4.78 -8.26 -7.45
CA VAL A 35 -4.07 -7.82 -8.65
C VAL A 35 -4.11 -6.31 -8.86
N PRO A 36 -5.28 -5.62 -8.75
CA PRO A 36 -5.30 -4.16 -8.87
C PRO A 36 -4.46 -3.45 -7.82
N ALA A 37 -4.43 -3.97 -6.58
CA ALA A 37 -3.64 -3.41 -5.50
C ALA A 37 -2.12 -3.56 -5.76
N VAL A 38 -1.68 -4.74 -6.20
CA VAL A 38 -0.28 -5.01 -6.51
C VAL A 38 0.19 -4.22 -7.73
N LEU A 39 -0.59 -4.18 -8.81
CA LEU A 39 -0.29 -3.36 -9.99
C LEU A 39 -0.18 -1.87 -9.64
N PHE A 40 -1.03 -1.38 -8.75
CA PHE A 40 -0.95 -0.01 -8.27
C PHE A 40 0.33 0.25 -7.47
N MET A 41 0.74 -0.66 -6.58
CA MET A 41 1.99 -0.53 -5.84
C MET A 41 3.23 -0.54 -6.76
N PHE A 42 3.28 -1.43 -7.76
CA PHE A 42 4.36 -1.44 -8.74
C PHE A 42 4.41 -0.15 -9.56
N GLY A 43 3.25 0.35 -9.99
CA GLY A 43 3.15 1.62 -10.71
C GLY A 43 3.64 2.80 -9.87
N LEU A 44 3.25 2.86 -8.59
CA LEU A 44 3.71 3.90 -7.67
C LEU A 44 5.22 3.83 -7.44
N MET A 45 5.77 2.64 -7.24
CA MET A 45 7.22 2.47 -7.04
C MET A 45 8.02 2.93 -8.26
N GLY A 46 7.58 2.54 -9.46
CA GLY A 46 8.19 2.98 -10.72
C GLY A 46 8.06 4.50 -10.93
N GLY A 47 6.91 5.08 -10.59
CA GLY A 47 6.69 6.52 -10.66
C GLY A 47 7.63 7.30 -9.73
N ILE A 48 7.76 6.87 -8.48
CA ILE A 48 8.65 7.53 -7.50
C ILE A 48 10.12 7.44 -7.95
N TYR A 49 10.54 6.28 -8.47
CA TYR A 49 11.89 6.09 -8.98
C TYR A 49 12.19 7.04 -10.16
N ALA A 50 11.27 7.17 -11.12
CA ALA A 50 11.42 8.09 -12.24
C ALA A 50 11.48 9.57 -11.81
N ILE A 51 10.67 9.95 -10.82
CA ILE A 51 10.67 11.30 -10.24
C ILE A 51 12.02 11.61 -9.58
N SER A 52 12.69 10.62 -8.98
CA SER A 52 13.97 10.83 -8.29
C SER A 52 15.13 11.22 -9.21
N PHE A 53 15.04 11.00 -10.52
CA PHE A 53 16.06 11.40 -11.50
C PHE A 53 15.78 12.75 -12.15
N ALA A 54 14.65 13.39 -11.84
CA ALA A 54 14.34 14.68 -12.40
C ALA A 54 14.95 15.79 -11.53
N ASP A 55 15.93 16.50 -12.08
CA ASP A 55 16.59 17.67 -11.46
C ASP A 55 15.60 18.80 -11.09
N PHE A 56 14.35 18.73 -11.54
CA PHE A 56 13.28 19.67 -11.20
C PHE A 56 12.85 19.65 -9.71
N PHE A 57 13.12 18.56 -8.99
CA PHE A 57 12.65 18.38 -7.61
C PHE A 57 13.65 18.84 -6.54
N TYR A 58 14.92 19.01 -6.89
CA TYR A 58 16.01 19.38 -5.97
C TYR A 58 16.78 20.57 -6.53
N ASN A 59 17.22 21.49 -5.65
CA ASN A 59 18.17 22.54 -6.06
C ASN A 59 19.59 21.99 -6.12
N GLU A 60 20.52 22.70 -6.77
CA GLU A 60 21.94 22.30 -6.88
C GLU A 60 22.61 22.01 -5.52
N ASP A 61 22.09 22.60 -4.44
CA ASP A 61 22.56 22.39 -3.06
C ASP A 61 21.99 21.12 -2.39
N GLY A 62 21.21 20.31 -3.11
CA GLY A 62 20.49 19.14 -2.57
C GLY A 62 19.26 19.50 -1.70
N SER A 63 18.95 20.79 -1.56
CA SER A 63 17.78 21.29 -0.83
C SER A 63 16.49 21.09 -1.63
N THR A 64 15.35 21.00 -0.94
CA THR A 64 14.03 20.81 -1.55
C THR A 64 13.70 21.94 -2.54
N GLY A 65 13.65 21.61 -3.83
CA GLY A 65 13.33 22.55 -4.90
C GLY A 65 11.83 22.87 -5.00
N ILE A 66 11.45 23.81 -5.87
CA ILE A 66 10.05 24.20 -6.11
C ILE A 66 9.17 22.98 -6.47
N GLY A 67 9.70 22.04 -7.26
CA GLY A 67 8.98 20.83 -7.67
C GLY A 67 8.56 19.95 -6.48
N SER A 68 9.40 19.84 -5.44
CA SER A 68 9.10 19.03 -4.26
C SER A 68 7.92 19.59 -3.46
N TRP A 69 7.80 20.92 -3.39
CA TRP A 69 6.69 21.59 -2.73
C TRP A 69 5.38 21.41 -3.53
N LEU A 70 5.46 21.48 -4.86
CA LEU A 70 4.32 21.21 -5.73
C LEU A 70 3.79 19.78 -5.54
N LEU A 71 4.66 18.77 -5.46
CA LEU A 71 4.23 17.38 -5.20
C LEU A 71 3.52 17.24 -3.86
N ARG A 72 4.02 17.90 -2.81
CA ARG A 72 3.38 17.88 -1.48
C ARG A 72 1.99 18.49 -1.53
N VAL A 73 1.82 19.62 -2.23
CA VAL A 73 0.50 20.24 -2.42
C VAL A 73 -0.44 19.31 -3.18
N ILE A 74 0.02 18.70 -4.28
CA ILE A 74 -0.77 17.74 -5.05
C ILE A 74 -1.17 16.52 -4.19
N ALA A 75 -0.25 15.98 -3.39
CA ALA A 75 -0.53 14.86 -2.51
C ALA A 75 -1.61 15.19 -1.48
N VAL A 76 -1.56 16.39 -0.86
CA VAL A 76 -2.60 16.86 0.06
C VAL A 76 -3.95 17.00 -0.65
N MET A 77 -3.96 17.55 -1.88
CA MET A 77 -5.17 17.70 -2.68
C MET A 77 -5.82 16.34 -3.03
N ILE A 78 -5.01 15.34 -3.42
CA ILE A 78 -5.49 13.98 -3.69
C ILE A 78 -6.04 13.33 -2.41
N GLY A 79 -5.34 13.48 -1.28
CA GLY A 79 -5.81 12.99 0.02
C GLY A 79 -7.16 13.60 0.41
N ALA A 80 -7.29 14.91 0.29
CA ALA A 80 -8.55 15.64 0.54
C ALA A 80 -9.68 15.17 -0.40
N TYR A 81 -9.37 14.97 -1.68
CA TYR A 81 -10.32 14.45 -2.67
C TYR A 81 -10.78 13.02 -2.32
N GLY A 82 -9.88 12.16 -1.87
CA GLY A 82 -10.21 10.80 -1.41
C GLY A 82 -11.19 10.81 -0.24
N VAL A 83 -10.95 11.66 0.77
CA VAL A 83 -11.86 11.85 1.91
C VAL A 83 -13.22 12.41 1.46
N TYR A 84 -13.23 13.39 0.54
CA TYR A 84 -14.46 13.95 -0.02
C TYR A 84 -15.29 12.89 -0.78
N SER A 85 -14.65 12.11 -1.64
CA SER A 85 -15.30 11.04 -2.41
C SER A 85 -15.88 9.95 -1.48
N TYR A 86 -15.14 9.62 -0.41
CA TYR A 86 -15.61 8.69 0.61
C TYR A 86 -16.86 9.22 1.34
N ARG A 87 -16.86 10.50 1.72
CA ARG A 87 -18.04 11.16 2.33
C ARG A 87 -19.26 11.08 1.43
N LYS A 88 -19.09 11.40 0.14
CA LYS A 88 -20.16 11.39 -0.87
C LYS A 88 -20.75 9.99 -1.04
N LYS A 89 -19.92 8.95 -1.12
CA LYS A 89 -20.40 7.55 -1.18
C LYS A 89 -21.15 7.14 0.09
N GLN A 90 -20.66 7.56 1.26
CA GLN A 90 -21.37 7.29 2.52
C GLN A 90 -22.72 8.04 2.64
N ASP A 91 -22.94 9.17 1.94
CA ASP A 91 -24.23 9.89 1.95
C ASP A 91 -25.32 9.16 1.15
N GLN A 92 -24.92 8.26 0.25
CA GLN A 92 -25.85 7.47 -0.57
C GLN A 92 -26.40 6.24 0.17
N CYS A 93 -25.83 5.90 1.34
CA CYS A 93 -26.30 4.80 2.16
C CYS A 93 -27.18 5.32 3.31
N SER A 94 -28.32 4.67 3.55
CA SER A 94 -29.19 4.93 4.71
C SER A 94 -28.57 4.39 6.02
N ILE A 95 -27.41 4.92 6.41
CA ILE A 95 -26.73 4.63 7.67
C ILE A 95 -26.99 5.75 8.67
N ASP A 96 -27.13 5.37 9.95
CA ASP A 96 -27.25 6.31 11.07
C ASP A 96 -26.12 7.39 11.06
N PRO A 97 -26.47 8.68 11.20
CA PRO A 97 -25.52 9.78 11.07
C PRO A 97 -24.43 9.79 12.15
N ASN A 98 -24.67 9.23 13.34
CA ASN A 98 -23.65 9.14 14.39
C ASN A 98 -22.62 8.05 14.09
N ARG A 99 -23.06 6.90 13.54
CA ARG A 99 -22.16 5.82 13.10
C ARG A 99 -21.29 6.26 11.93
N LYS A 100 -21.83 7.07 11.02
CA LYS A 100 -21.11 7.66 9.89
C LYS A 100 -19.91 8.52 10.33
N LYS A 101 -20.13 9.44 11.28
CA LYS A 101 -19.07 10.32 11.82
C LYS A 101 -17.96 9.51 12.49
N LYS A 102 -18.33 8.52 13.32
CA LYS A 102 -17.35 7.65 14.01
C LYS A 102 -16.49 6.87 13.02
N ASN A 103 -17.09 6.33 11.96
CA ASN A 103 -16.35 5.58 10.94
C ASN A 103 -15.38 6.46 10.14
N LEU A 104 -15.78 7.70 9.83
CA LEU A 104 -14.92 8.65 9.13
C LEU A 104 -13.73 9.11 10.01
N ILE A 105 -13.97 9.34 11.29
CA ILE A 105 -12.91 9.64 12.27
C ILE A 105 -11.95 8.45 12.39
N LEU A 106 -12.48 7.23 12.51
CA LEU A 106 -11.67 6.02 12.59
C LEU A 106 -10.80 5.86 11.34
N LEU A 107 -11.37 6.00 10.14
CA LEU A 107 -10.63 5.95 8.88
C LEU A 107 -9.51 6.99 8.86
N SER A 108 -9.81 8.22 9.25
CA SER A 108 -8.83 9.32 9.25
C SER A 108 -7.68 9.05 10.23
N LEU A 109 -8.01 8.57 11.44
CA LEU A 109 -7.01 8.20 12.44
C LEU A 109 -6.13 7.04 11.97
N VAL A 110 -6.73 6.02 11.36
CA VAL A 110 -5.96 4.90 10.80
C VAL A 110 -5.02 5.39 9.71
N ILE A 111 -5.47 6.22 8.77
CA ILE A 111 -4.61 6.76 7.71
C ILE A 111 -3.44 7.56 8.29
N ILE A 112 -3.70 8.43 9.27
CA ILE A 112 -2.66 9.25 9.91
C ILE A 112 -1.67 8.37 10.68
N PHE A 113 -2.17 7.46 11.51
CA PHE A 113 -1.34 6.61 12.36
C PHE A 113 -0.51 5.63 11.51
N PHE A 114 -1.10 4.97 10.53
CA PHE A 114 -0.39 4.06 9.63
C PHE A 114 0.56 4.81 8.71
N GLY A 115 0.14 5.95 8.15
CA GLY A 115 0.98 6.78 7.28
C GLY A 115 2.22 7.29 7.99
N LEU A 116 2.06 7.94 9.15
CA LEU A 116 3.18 8.45 9.95
C LEU A 116 4.02 7.30 10.53
N GLY A 117 3.38 6.23 11.01
CA GLY A 117 4.09 5.09 11.60
C GLY A 117 4.98 4.38 10.58
N VAL A 118 4.46 4.11 9.39
CA VAL A 118 5.24 3.51 8.29
C VAL A 118 6.34 4.45 7.82
N PHE A 119 6.04 5.74 7.65
CA PHE A 119 7.03 6.75 7.22
C PHE A 119 8.22 6.82 8.19
N LEU A 120 7.96 7.02 9.48
CA LEU A 120 9.03 7.14 10.49
C LEU A 120 9.83 5.86 10.64
N THR A 121 9.18 4.71 10.51
CA THR A 121 9.85 3.40 10.59
C THR A 121 10.77 3.20 9.38
N LEU A 122 10.29 3.50 8.17
CA LEU A 122 11.10 3.42 6.95
C LEU A 122 12.27 4.41 6.97
N GLU A 123 12.04 5.64 7.40
CA GLU A 123 13.09 6.66 7.50
C GLU A 123 14.20 6.21 8.46
N LYS A 124 13.83 5.74 9.65
CA LYS A 124 14.80 5.28 10.64
C LYS A 124 15.57 4.05 10.18
N TRP A 125 14.90 3.13 9.49
CA TRP A 125 15.52 1.90 9.02
C TRP A 125 16.44 2.14 7.81
N SER A 126 16.02 3.01 6.88
CA SER A 126 16.85 3.42 5.75
C SER A 126 18.09 4.18 6.20
N SER A 127 17.96 5.19 7.08
CA SER A 127 19.10 5.93 7.63
C SER A 127 20.11 5.00 8.31
N TRP A 128 19.63 4.08 9.16
CA TRP A 128 20.52 3.09 9.79
C TRP A 128 21.26 2.21 8.76
N TYR A 129 20.58 1.78 7.70
CA TYR A 129 21.18 0.97 6.64
C TYR A 129 22.24 1.76 5.87
N PHE A 130 21.95 3.01 5.50
CA PHE A 130 22.89 3.89 4.78
C PHE A 130 24.14 4.18 5.62
N ASP A 131 23.98 4.57 6.88
CA ASP A 131 25.11 4.88 7.75
C ASP A 131 26.02 3.68 8.00
N LYS A 132 25.44 2.48 8.09
CA LYS A 132 26.19 1.27 8.42
C LYS A 132 26.90 0.63 7.23
N TYR A 133 26.31 0.68 6.03
CA TYR A 133 26.79 -0.08 4.89
C TYR A 133 27.25 0.77 3.70
N ILE A 134 26.61 1.92 3.46
CA ILE A 134 26.83 2.71 2.24
C ILE A 134 27.89 3.79 2.46
N VAL A 135 27.74 4.61 3.52
CA VAL A 135 28.68 5.69 3.85
C VAL A 135 30.12 5.19 4.05
N PRO A 136 30.40 4.13 4.83
CA PRO A 136 31.77 3.66 5.00
C PRO A 136 32.38 3.10 3.71
N ALA A 137 31.59 2.47 2.84
CA ALA A 137 32.06 1.99 1.55
C ALA A 137 32.44 3.15 0.62
N GLN A 138 31.60 4.19 0.54
CA GLN A 138 31.93 5.40 -0.23
C GLN A 138 33.19 6.09 0.28
N GLN A 139 33.38 6.19 1.59
CA GLN A 139 34.58 6.80 2.17
C GLN A 139 35.86 6.05 1.78
N GLN A 140 35.81 4.71 1.71
CA GLN A 140 36.94 3.92 1.25
C GLN A 140 37.25 4.15 -0.24
N GLU A 141 36.22 4.25 -1.08
CA GLU A 141 36.40 4.57 -2.51
C GLU A 141 37.07 5.95 -2.71
N TYR A 142 36.64 6.97 -1.97
CA TYR A 142 37.27 8.30 -2.02
C TYR A 142 38.72 8.30 -1.56
N LEU A 143 39.05 7.54 -0.53
CA LEU A 143 40.43 7.42 -0.03
C LEU A 143 41.33 6.70 -1.05
N ASN A 144 40.83 5.61 -1.66
CA ASN A 144 41.57 4.90 -2.70
C ASN A 144 41.82 5.77 -3.94
N GLN A 145 40.84 6.58 -4.36
CA GLN A 145 41.02 7.55 -5.46
C GLN A 145 41.98 8.69 -5.13
N ALA A 146 42.24 9.00 -3.86
CA ALA A 146 43.16 10.05 -3.46
C ALA A 146 44.62 9.55 -3.36
N GLU A 147 44.84 8.23 -3.38
CA GLU A 147 46.16 7.60 -3.30
C GLU A 147 46.75 7.30 -4.70
N ASP A 148 45.91 7.23 -5.74
CA ASP A 148 46.26 7.13 -7.17
C ASP A 148 46.54 8.50 -7.83
#